data_AF-A0A933CBU5-F1
#
_entry.id   AF-A0A933CBU5-F1
#
_cell.length_a   1.000
_cell.length_b   1.000
_cell.length_c   1.000
_cell.angle_alpha   90.00
_cell.angle_beta   90.00
_cell.angle_gamma   90.00
#
_symmetry.space_group_name_H-M   'P 1'
#
loop_
_entity.id
_entity.type
_entity.pdbx_description
1 polymer ?
#
loop_
_entity_poly.entity_id
_entity_poly.type
_entity_poly.pdbx_seq_one_letter_code
_entity_poly.pdbx_strand_id
1 'polypeptide(L)'
;MPKYKEDAAGGATAGRLARAMLLSPGRAAETLSTDRDAIGAALVLYLVYLAVSVAFYSWKPVEFPAPGGAPGLLGGEPLPQSPVFWAKVQAWNPLLTAIWLVFLAWFASFLQGGRLALRLLGGASLGVMPIVPILLYTGNQAPRWSVLASWVVVFGVMAPGLRRRRGDSWRRLAGLVLSIVIVNVALSPAFALAVLAGSEAAYQGLEIVMLFWTLGLGAYLLGRMESIATARAFAALFFSMLCQLLLVASLHLAGIVPKDILKALMSV
;
A
#
# COMPACT_ATOMS: atom_id res chain seq x y z
N MET A 1 24.57 -19.88 -28.48
CA MET A 1 23.55 -19.90 -27.41
C MET A 1 24.22 -20.32 -26.10
N PRO A 2 24.18 -19.47 -25.07
CA PRO A 2 23.82 -19.99 -23.76
C PRO A 2 22.79 -19.06 -23.12
N LYS A 3 21.51 -19.44 -23.20
CA LYS A 3 20.36 -18.65 -22.73
C LYS A 3 19.80 -19.16 -21.38
N TYR A 4 20.64 -19.83 -20.58
CA TYR A 4 20.22 -20.52 -19.36
C TYR A 4 20.92 -20.03 -18.07
N LYS A 5 21.67 -18.92 -18.13
CA LYS A 5 22.32 -18.30 -16.95
C LYS A 5 21.59 -17.09 -16.37
N GLU A 6 20.53 -16.59 -17.01
CA GLU A 6 19.79 -15.41 -16.56
C GLU A 6 18.77 -15.73 -15.44
N ASP A 7 18.23 -16.95 -15.37
CA ASP A 7 17.15 -17.26 -14.41
C ASP A 7 17.63 -17.44 -12.97
N ALA A 8 18.88 -17.87 -12.75
CA ALA A 8 19.49 -17.92 -11.42
C ALA A 8 19.90 -16.52 -10.91
N ALA A 9 20.08 -15.55 -11.82
CA ALA A 9 20.46 -14.19 -11.46
C ALA A 9 19.29 -13.39 -10.86
N GLY A 10 18.06 -13.60 -11.37
CA GLY A 10 16.87 -12.89 -10.89
C GLY A 10 16.54 -13.16 -9.41
N GLY A 11 16.57 -14.43 -8.99
CA GLY A 11 16.30 -14.81 -7.60
C GLY A 11 17.37 -14.31 -6.61
N ALA A 12 18.64 -14.35 -7.02
CA ALA A 12 19.73 -13.81 -6.22
C ALA A 12 19.63 -12.29 -6.07
N THR A 13 19.15 -11.58 -7.08
CA THR A 13 18.93 -10.12 -7.04
C THR A 13 17.75 -9.74 -6.14
N ALA A 14 16.63 -10.48 -6.20
CA ALA A 14 15.49 -10.28 -5.30
C ALA A 14 15.86 -10.49 -3.83
N GLY A 15 16.58 -11.58 -3.51
CA GLY A 15 17.05 -11.84 -2.15
C GLY A 15 18.01 -10.75 -1.62
N ARG A 16 18.93 -10.25 -2.46
CA ARG A 16 19.80 -9.12 -2.10
C ARG A 16 19.01 -7.85 -1.85
N LEU A 17 18.04 -7.53 -2.70
CA LEU A 17 17.18 -6.36 -2.53
C LEU A 17 16.34 -6.46 -1.25
N ALA A 18 15.73 -7.61 -0.96
CA ALA A 18 14.97 -7.85 0.27
C ALA A 18 15.84 -7.62 1.51
N ARG A 19 17.03 -8.24 1.54
CA ARG A 19 17.98 -8.04 2.65
C ARG A 19 18.39 -6.57 2.78
N ALA A 20 18.65 -5.90 1.65
CA ALA A 20 19.02 -4.49 1.66
C ALA A 20 17.89 -3.60 2.19
N MET A 21 16.64 -3.87 1.81
CA MET A 21 15.47 -3.12 2.29
C MET A 21 15.33 -3.21 3.82
N LEU A 22 15.53 -4.41 4.38
CA LEU A 22 15.34 -4.65 5.81
C LEU A 22 16.54 -4.22 6.68
N LEU A 23 17.77 -4.44 6.20
CA LEU A 23 18.97 -4.31 7.02
C LEU A 23 19.90 -3.17 6.61
N SER A 24 19.81 -2.68 5.37
CA SER A 24 20.69 -1.62 4.87
C SER A 24 19.95 -0.68 3.91
N PRO A 25 18.94 0.07 4.39
CA PRO A 25 18.01 0.81 3.53
C PRO A 25 18.69 1.84 2.63
N GLY A 26 19.86 2.38 3.04
CA GLY A 26 20.66 3.24 2.16
C GLY A 26 21.10 2.54 0.86
N ARG A 27 21.56 1.28 0.95
CA ARG A 27 21.93 0.47 -0.21
C ARG A 27 20.72 0.08 -1.06
N ALA A 28 19.56 -0.13 -0.43
CA ALA A 28 18.32 -0.39 -1.16
C ALA A 28 17.89 0.84 -1.98
N ALA A 29 17.95 2.04 -1.40
CA ALA A 29 17.66 3.29 -2.11
C ALA A 29 18.60 3.50 -3.31
N GLU A 30 19.89 3.20 -3.14
CA GLU A 30 20.88 3.26 -4.22
C GLU A 30 20.54 2.26 -5.32
N THR A 31 20.34 0.98 -4.96
CA THR A 31 19.99 -0.10 -5.91
C THR A 31 18.73 0.24 -6.70
N LEU A 32 17.66 0.68 -6.03
CA LEU A 32 16.41 1.09 -6.68
C LEU A 32 16.58 2.30 -7.60
N SER A 33 17.61 3.14 -7.35
CA SER A 33 17.86 4.35 -8.12
C SER A 33 18.76 4.13 -9.34
N THR A 34 19.74 3.24 -9.23
CA THR A 34 20.78 3.04 -10.24
C THR A 34 20.53 1.81 -11.11
N ASP A 35 20.06 0.72 -10.53
CA ASP A 35 19.91 -0.56 -11.22
C ASP A 35 18.54 -0.64 -11.93
N ARG A 36 18.56 -0.97 -13.23
CA ARG A 36 17.33 -1.14 -14.02
C ARG A 36 16.64 -2.45 -13.71
N ASP A 37 17.39 -3.47 -13.32
CA ASP A 37 16.87 -4.81 -13.03
C ASP A 37 16.20 -4.87 -11.64
N ALA A 38 16.39 -3.82 -10.82
CA ALA A 38 15.77 -3.69 -9.51
C ALA A 38 14.23 -3.69 -9.55
N ILE A 39 13.61 -3.24 -10.66
CA ILE A 39 12.15 -3.40 -10.83
C ILE A 39 11.78 -4.89 -10.88
N GLY A 40 12.50 -5.69 -11.66
CA GLY A 40 12.21 -7.11 -11.81
C GLY A 40 12.34 -7.82 -10.46
N ALA A 41 13.39 -7.51 -9.71
CA ALA A 41 13.58 -7.97 -8.34
C ALA A 41 12.44 -7.53 -7.40
N ALA A 42 12.04 -6.25 -7.44
CA ALA A 42 10.94 -5.73 -6.64
C ALA A 42 9.59 -6.41 -6.99
N LEU A 43 9.34 -6.69 -8.27
CA LEU A 43 8.16 -7.43 -8.72
C LEU A 43 8.17 -8.86 -8.16
N VAL A 44 9.31 -9.54 -8.16
CA VAL A 44 9.43 -10.87 -7.53
C VAL A 44 9.09 -10.80 -6.04
N LEU A 45 9.62 -9.81 -5.30
CA LEU A 45 9.29 -9.62 -3.88
C LEU A 45 7.79 -9.36 -3.66
N TYR A 46 7.19 -8.57 -4.55
CA TYR A 46 5.76 -8.30 -4.53
C TYR A 46 4.92 -9.57 -4.78
N LEU A 47 5.30 -10.40 -5.74
CA LEU A 47 4.62 -11.68 -6.00
C LEU A 47 4.77 -12.66 -4.84
N VAL A 48 5.95 -12.71 -4.21
CA VAL A 48 6.17 -13.49 -2.99
C VAL A 48 5.26 -12.99 -1.87
N TYR A 49 5.13 -11.68 -1.70
CA TYR A 49 4.18 -11.08 -0.75
C TYR A 49 2.74 -11.55 -1.02
N LEU A 50 2.25 -11.46 -2.26
CA LEU A 50 0.90 -11.92 -2.58
C LEU A 50 0.70 -13.40 -2.24
N ALA A 51 1.66 -14.26 -2.59
CA ALA A 51 1.60 -15.69 -2.30
C ALA A 51 1.59 -15.98 -0.79
N VAL A 52 2.49 -15.33 -0.02
CA VAL A 52 2.56 -15.45 1.43
C VAL A 52 1.29 -14.93 2.08
N SER A 53 0.73 -13.82 1.62
CA SER A 53 -0.55 -13.30 2.12
C SER A 53 -1.71 -14.26 1.85
N VAL A 54 -1.83 -14.82 0.64
CA VAL A 54 -2.86 -15.85 0.37
C VAL A 54 -2.70 -17.01 1.33
N ALA A 55 -1.49 -17.57 1.46
CA ALA A 55 -1.23 -18.71 2.33
C ALA A 55 -1.54 -18.40 3.79
N PHE A 56 -1.06 -17.26 4.29
CA PHE A 56 -1.24 -16.83 5.68
C PHE A 56 -2.72 -16.64 6.02
N TYR A 57 -3.47 -15.86 5.23
CA TYR A 57 -4.86 -15.57 5.52
C TYR A 57 -5.82 -16.75 5.28
N SER A 58 -5.43 -17.70 4.43
CA SER A 58 -6.19 -18.95 4.27
C SER A 58 -5.99 -19.93 5.42
N TRP A 59 -4.83 -19.86 6.09
CA TRP A 59 -4.50 -20.71 7.23
C TRP A 59 -4.94 -20.10 8.58
N LYS A 60 -4.86 -18.76 8.70
CA LYS A 60 -5.19 -18.02 9.91
C LYS A 60 -6.65 -18.29 10.36
N PRO A 61 -6.91 -18.66 11.62
CA PRO A 61 -8.26 -18.90 12.14
C PRO A 61 -9.20 -17.70 11.97
N VAL A 62 -10.48 -17.97 11.66
CA VAL A 62 -11.50 -16.94 11.34
C VAL A 62 -11.70 -15.96 12.50
N GLU A 63 -11.65 -16.49 13.71
CA GLU A 63 -11.97 -15.77 14.94
C GLU A 63 -10.77 -14.96 15.48
N PHE A 64 -9.64 -14.96 14.78
CA PHE A 64 -8.40 -14.38 15.26
C PHE A 64 -7.95 -13.18 14.40
N PRO A 65 -7.51 -12.05 14.99
CA PRO A 65 -7.83 -11.67 16.38
C PRO A 65 -9.35 -11.52 16.53
N ALA A 66 -9.87 -11.67 17.75
CA ALA A 66 -11.28 -11.43 18.01
C ALA A 66 -11.66 -10.05 17.43
N PRO A 67 -12.81 -9.93 16.75
CA PRO A 67 -13.20 -8.69 16.11
C PRO A 67 -13.15 -7.56 17.13
N GLY A 68 -12.16 -6.69 16.97
CA GLY A 68 -11.88 -5.65 17.94
C GLY A 68 -13.01 -4.64 17.96
N GLY A 69 -13.96 -4.83 18.87
CA GLY A 69 -14.82 -3.84 19.53
C GLY A 69 -15.59 -2.79 18.71
N ALA A 70 -15.42 -2.68 17.39
CA ALA A 70 -16.11 -1.71 16.57
C ALA A 70 -17.52 -2.24 16.28
N PRO A 71 -18.55 -1.79 17.02
CA PRO A 71 -19.88 -2.35 16.90
C PRO A 71 -20.47 -1.86 15.56
N GLY A 72 -20.92 -2.80 14.73
CA GLY A 72 -21.98 -2.52 13.75
C GLY A 72 -21.62 -1.90 12.40
N LEU A 73 -20.37 -1.45 12.13
CA LEU A 73 -20.09 -0.79 10.84
C LEU A 73 -19.90 -1.76 9.65
N LEU A 74 -19.49 -3.01 9.88
CA LEU A 74 -19.28 -4.00 8.80
C LEU A 74 -20.03 -5.33 8.98
N GLY A 75 -20.76 -5.56 10.08
CA GLY A 75 -21.55 -6.78 10.31
C GLY A 75 -20.69 -8.03 10.55
N GLY A 76 -20.90 -8.68 11.70
CA GLY A 76 -20.07 -9.75 12.27
C GLY A 76 -20.16 -11.12 11.60
N GLU A 77 -20.38 -11.19 10.29
CA GLU A 77 -20.28 -12.46 9.58
C GLU A 77 -18.81 -12.80 9.28
N PRO A 78 -18.40 -14.06 9.55
CA PRO A 78 -17.04 -14.54 9.32
C PRO A 78 -16.67 -14.49 7.82
N LEU A 79 -15.43 -14.07 7.53
CA LEU A 79 -14.91 -14.09 6.16
C LEU A 79 -14.61 -15.54 5.70
N PRO A 80 -14.81 -15.87 4.40
CA PRO A 80 -14.40 -17.16 3.87
C PRO A 80 -12.88 -17.39 4.00
N GLN A 81 -12.45 -18.58 4.45
CA GLN A 81 -11.03 -18.95 4.55
C GLN A 81 -10.46 -19.64 3.30
N SER A 82 -11.27 -19.85 2.27
CA SER A 82 -10.82 -20.55 1.07
C SER A 82 -9.62 -19.85 0.42
N PRO A 83 -8.56 -20.57 0.02
CA PRO A 83 -7.46 -20.01 -0.77
C PRO A 83 -7.92 -19.28 -2.03
N VAL A 84 -9.02 -19.72 -2.64
CA VAL A 84 -9.61 -19.08 -3.82
C VAL A 84 -10.20 -17.71 -3.47
N PHE A 85 -10.83 -17.58 -2.29
CA PHE A 85 -11.34 -16.29 -1.83
C PHE A 85 -10.20 -15.31 -1.60
N TRP A 86 -9.16 -15.72 -0.86
CA TRP A 86 -8.00 -14.86 -0.60
C TRP A 86 -7.21 -14.54 -1.87
N ALA A 87 -7.10 -15.46 -2.82
CA ALA A 87 -6.54 -15.15 -4.13
C ALA A 87 -7.33 -14.07 -4.88
N LYS A 88 -8.68 -14.10 -4.81
CA LYS A 88 -9.53 -13.04 -5.38
C LYS A 88 -9.34 -11.70 -4.66
N VAL A 89 -9.20 -11.71 -3.34
CA VAL A 89 -8.88 -10.50 -2.55
C VAL A 89 -7.52 -9.94 -3.00
N GLN A 90 -6.50 -10.79 -3.07
CA GLN A 90 -5.14 -10.42 -3.46
C GLN A 90 -5.03 -10.00 -4.94
N ALA A 91 -5.97 -10.42 -5.81
CA ALA A 91 -6.04 -9.92 -7.19
C ALA A 91 -6.37 -8.43 -7.29
N TRP A 92 -6.94 -7.81 -6.23
CA TRP A 92 -7.11 -6.35 -6.17
C TRP A 92 -5.80 -5.62 -5.87
N ASN A 93 -4.85 -6.27 -5.20
CA ASN A 93 -3.63 -5.61 -4.75
C ASN A 93 -2.79 -5.00 -5.88
N PRO A 94 -2.59 -5.63 -7.05
CA PRO A 94 -1.88 -4.99 -8.17
C PRO A 94 -2.52 -3.66 -8.59
N LEU A 95 -3.85 -3.61 -8.66
CA LEU A 95 -4.58 -2.38 -8.99
C LEU A 95 -4.42 -1.33 -7.89
N LEU A 96 -4.59 -1.74 -6.64
CA LEU A 96 -4.41 -0.86 -5.48
C LEU A 96 -2.98 -0.33 -5.37
N THR A 97 -2.00 -1.14 -5.72
CA THR A 97 -0.57 -0.79 -5.75
C THR A 97 -0.28 0.23 -6.85
N ALA A 98 -0.88 0.06 -8.03
CA ALA A 98 -0.79 1.03 -9.12
C ALA A 98 -1.43 2.38 -8.73
N ILE A 99 -2.60 2.34 -8.09
CA ILE A 99 -3.26 3.54 -7.54
C ILE A 99 -2.39 4.20 -6.48
N TRP A 100 -1.83 3.42 -5.55
CA TRP A 100 -0.95 3.93 -4.50
C TRP A 100 0.27 4.62 -5.10
N LEU A 101 0.90 4.00 -6.11
CA LEU A 101 2.01 4.58 -6.86
C LEU A 101 1.63 5.93 -7.47
N VAL A 102 0.44 6.06 -8.05
CA VAL A 102 -0.06 7.33 -8.62
C VAL A 102 -0.22 8.39 -7.54
N PHE A 103 -0.85 8.08 -6.40
CA PHE A 103 -0.97 9.02 -5.29
C PHE A 103 0.40 9.41 -4.74
N LEU A 104 1.27 8.44 -4.49
CA LEU A 104 2.60 8.67 -3.95
C LEU A 104 3.43 9.54 -4.88
N ALA A 105 3.40 9.27 -6.19
CA ALA A 105 4.11 10.08 -7.20
C ALA A 105 3.62 11.53 -7.20
N TRP A 106 2.31 11.76 -7.09
CA TRP A 106 1.77 13.11 -7.02
C TRP A 106 2.16 13.81 -5.73
N PHE A 107 1.96 13.18 -4.56
CA PHE A 107 2.28 13.79 -3.27
C PHE A 107 3.78 14.06 -3.13
N ALA A 108 4.63 13.14 -3.61
CA ALA A 108 6.08 13.35 -3.63
C ALA A 108 6.45 14.59 -4.46
N SER A 109 5.89 14.75 -5.66
CA SER A 109 6.08 15.97 -6.48
C SER A 109 5.51 17.22 -5.82
N PHE A 110 4.31 17.12 -5.25
CA PHE A 110 3.60 18.24 -4.67
C PHE A 110 4.29 18.78 -3.41
N LEU A 111 4.89 17.89 -2.63
CA LEU A 111 5.59 18.21 -1.39
C LEU A 111 7.09 18.49 -1.57
N GLN A 112 7.66 18.36 -2.77
CA GLN A 112 9.08 18.65 -3.03
C GLN A 112 9.48 20.13 -2.82
N GLY A 113 8.56 21.08 -2.89
CA GLY A 113 8.88 22.52 -2.81
C GLY A 113 7.84 23.39 -2.10
N GLY A 114 8.13 24.69 -1.98
CA GLY A 114 7.25 25.70 -1.38
C GLY A 114 7.08 25.61 0.14
N ARG A 115 6.18 26.44 0.69
CA ARG A 115 5.87 26.46 2.14
C ARG A 115 5.17 25.17 2.55
N LEU A 116 5.77 24.44 3.50
CA LEU A 116 5.29 23.14 3.94
C LEU A 116 3.84 23.19 4.44
N ALA A 117 3.51 24.17 5.30
CA ALA A 117 2.16 24.31 5.87
C ALA A 117 1.07 24.39 4.81
N LEU A 118 1.25 25.21 3.76
CA LEU A 118 0.28 25.34 2.67
C LEU A 118 0.14 24.06 1.86
N ARG A 119 1.25 23.32 1.65
CA ARG A 119 1.22 22.04 0.94
C ARG A 119 0.59 20.93 1.79
N LEU A 120 0.82 20.92 3.09
CA LEU A 120 0.16 19.98 3.99
C LEU A 120 -1.34 20.23 4.03
N LEU A 121 -1.76 21.50 4.12
CA LEU A 121 -3.18 21.86 4.03
C LEU A 121 -3.77 21.46 2.68
N GLY A 122 -3.12 21.80 1.55
CA GLY A 122 -3.59 21.41 0.23
C GLY A 122 -3.67 19.88 0.04
N GLY A 123 -2.70 19.14 0.59
CA GLY A 123 -2.71 17.67 0.56
C GLY A 123 -3.82 17.07 1.42
N ALA A 124 -4.02 17.61 2.63
CA ALA A 124 -5.12 17.23 3.50
C ALA A 124 -6.48 17.55 2.86
N SER A 125 -6.64 18.72 2.24
CA SER A 125 -7.88 19.09 1.52
C SER A 125 -8.16 18.11 0.38
N LEU A 126 -7.15 17.71 -0.38
CA LEU A 126 -7.30 16.73 -1.46
C LEU A 126 -7.68 15.34 -0.93
N GLY A 127 -7.10 14.95 0.22
CA GLY A 127 -7.44 13.70 0.92
C GLY A 127 -8.82 13.70 1.56
N VAL A 128 -9.31 14.86 2.02
CA VAL A 128 -10.63 15.01 2.66
C VAL A 128 -11.74 15.25 1.63
N MET A 129 -11.42 15.73 0.43
CA MET A 129 -12.41 16.02 -0.62
C MET A 129 -13.38 14.85 -0.91
N PRO A 130 -12.96 13.58 -0.95
CA PRO A 130 -13.87 12.44 -1.13
C PRO A 130 -14.74 12.13 0.08
N ILE A 131 -14.43 12.66 1.27
CA ILE A 131 -15.20 12.41 2.50
C ILE A 131 -16.56 13.12 2.44
N VAL A 132 -16.62 14.33 1.88
CA VAL A 132 -17.87 15.09 1.76
C VAL A 132 -18.97 14.33 1.01
N PRO A 133 -18.74 13.82 -0.23
CA PRO A 133 -19.77 13.04 -0.93
C PRO A 133 -20.07 11.70 -0.25
N ILE A 134 -19.11 11.11 0.49
CA ILE A 134 -19.38 9.91 1.31
C ILE A 134 -20.41 10.24 2.40
N LEU A 135 -20.20 11.33 3.15
CA LEU A 135 -21.10 11.75 4.21
C LEU A 135 -22.50 12.09 3.67
N LEU A 136 -22.56 12.82 2.55
CA LEU A 136 -23.83 13.16 1.89
C LEU A 136 -24.55 11.91 1.36
N TYR A 137 -23.82 10.94 0.81
CA TYR A 137 -24.39 9.67 0.36
C TYR A 137 -24.98 8.89 1.54
N THR A 138 -24.27 8.80 2.68
CA THR A 138 -24.78 8.12 3.88
C THR A 138 -26.03 8.79 4.47
N GLY A 139 -26.19 10.10 4.24
CA GLY A 139 -27.40 10.85 4.60
C GLY A 139 -28.54 10.76 3.57
N ASN A 140 -28.42 9.94 2.51
CA ASN A 140 -29.33 9.88 1.35
C ASN A 140 -29.49 11.23 0.60
N GLN A 141 -28.52 12.14 0.72
CA GLN A 141 -28.56 13.48 0.12
C GLN A 141 -27.83 13.58 -1.22
N ALA A 142 -27.07 12.53 -1.60
CA ALA A 142 -26.32 12.50 -2.84
C ALA A 142 -26.40 11.12 -3.53
N PRO A 143 -26.40 11.07 -4.87
CA PRO A 143 -26.40 9.81 -5.61
C PRO A 143 -25.01 9.14 -5.56
N ARG A 144 -24.96 7.81 -5.70
CA ARG A 144 -23.70 7.00 -5.65
C ARG A 144 -22.61 7.51 -6.60
N TRP A 145 -23.00 7.98 -7.79
CA TRP A 145 -22.05 8.45 -8.79
C TRP A 145 -21.28 9.71 -8.34
N SER A 146 -21.82 10.50 -7.40
CA SER A 146 -21.15 11.70 -6.89
C SER A 146 -19.83 11.38 -6.19
N VAL A 147 -19.76 10.23 -5.51
CA VAL A 147 -18.54 9.73 -4.88
C VAL A 147 -17.47 9.46 -5.94
N LEU A 148 -17.82 8.78 -7.04
CA LEU A 148 -16.90 8.53 -8.16
C LEU A 148 -16.50 9.82 -8.88
N ALA A 149 -17.44 10.73 -9.09
CA ALA A 149 -17.18 12.02 -9.73
C ALA A 149 -16.15 12.85 -8.93
N SER A 150 -16.19 12.80 -7.59
CA SER A 150 -15.19 13.47 -6.76
C SER A 150 -13.78 12.94 -7.02
N TRP A 151 -13.61 11.63 -7.22
CA TRP A 151 -12.33 11.04 -7.56
C TRP A 151 -11.86 11.41 -8.96
N VAL A 152 -12.76 11.52 -9.93
CA VAL A 152 -12.44 12.05 -11.26
C VAL A 152 -11.88 13.47 -11.15
N VAL A 153 -12.46 14.32 -10.30
CA VAL A 153 -11.94 15.67 -10.04
C VAL A 153 -10.56 15.61 -9.38
N VAL A 154 -10.38 14.78 -8.35
CA VAL A 154 -9.08 14.57 -7.68
C VAL A 154 -8.00 14.16 -8.69
N PHE A 155 -8.26 13.13 -9.51
CA PHE A 155 -7.32 12.70 -10.55
C PHE A 155 -7.08 13.79 -11.61
N GLY A 156 -8.11 14.56 -11.97
CA GLY A 156 -7.99 15.70 -12.87
C GLY A 156 -7.04 16.78 -12.33
N VAL A 157 -7.15 17.12 -11.04
CA VAL A 157 -6.23 18.03 -10.35
C VAL A 157 -4.82 17.46 -10.27
N MET A 158 -4.69 16.14 -10.13
CA MET A 158 -3.40 15.47 -10.05
C MET A 158 -2.67 15.38 -11.40
N ALA A 159 -3.41 15.27 -12.49
CA ALA A 159 -2.88 14.96 -13.82
C ALA A 159 -1.75 15.90 -14.30
N PRO A 160 -1.83 17.25 -14.15
CA PRO A 160 -0.76 18.14 -14.57
C PRO A 160 0.56 17.89 -13.82
N GLY A 161 0.49 17.53 -12.53
CA GLY A 161 1.67 17.21 -11.72
C GLY A 161 2.31 15.89 -12.15
N LEU A 162 1.49 14.88 -12.42
CA LEU A 162 1.94 13.55 -12.84
C LEU A 162 2.59 13.57 -14.24
N ARG A 163 2.04 14.33 -15.18
CA ARG A 163 2.58 14.47 -16.56
C ARG A 163 3.99 15.05 -16.61
N ARG A 164 4.42 15.79 -15.57
CA ARG A 164 5.75 16.40 -15.50
C ARG A 164 6.83 15.44 -15.00
N ARG A 165 6.45 14.25 -14.51
CA ARG A 165 7.41 13.27 -13.98
C ARG A 165 8.11 12.51 -15.11
N ARG A 166 9.44 12.34 -14.97
CA ARG A 166 10.27 11.58 -15.91
C ARG A 166 10.12 10.07 -15.69
N GLY A 167 10.34 9.28 -16.74
CA GLY A 167 10.22 7.81 -16.70
C GLY A 167 11.10 7.14 -15.64
N ASP A 168 12.35 7.58 -15.47
CA ASP A 168 13.24 7.03 -14.43
C ASP A 168 12.69 7.21 -13.01
N SER A 169 12.02 8.34 -12.77
CA SER A 169 11.43 8.62 -11.46
C SER A 169 10.21 7.75 -11.17
N TRP A 170 9.40 7.45 -12.20
CA TRP A 170 8.33 6.46 -12.10
C TRP A 170 8.87 5.07 -11.79
N ARG A 171 9.93 4.65 -12.46
CA ARG A 171 10.63 3.38 -12.18
C ARG A 171 11.04 3.28 -10.72
N ARG A 172 11.72 4.31 -10.21
CA ARG A 172 12.20 4.35 -8.81
C ARG A 172 11.05 4.19 -7.83
N LEU A 173 9.97 4.97 -8.00
CA LEU A 173 8.80 4.88 -7.13
C LEU A 173 8.09 3.53 -7.25
N ALA A 174 7.97 2.97 -8.45
CA ALA A 174 7.39 1.64 -8.63
C ALA A 174 8.22 0.58 -7.89
N GLY A 175 9.55 0.62 -8.03
CA GLY A 175 10.46 -0.27 -7.31
C GLY A 175 10.32 -0.15 -5.79
N LEU A 176 10.19 1.08 -5.26
CA LEU A 176 9.92 1.32 -3.84
C LEU A 176 8.60 0.66 -3.41
N VAL A 177 7.49 1.01 -4.07
CA VAL A 177 6.13 0.54 -3.70
C VAL A 177 6.03 -0.99 -3.80
N LEU A 178 6.64 -1.59 -4.82
CA LEU A 178 6.64 -3.05 -5.01
C LEU A 178 7.53 -3.77 -3.99
N SER A 179 8.67 -3.19 -3.60
CA SER A 179 9.60 -3.87 -2.69
C SER A 179 9.28 -3.65 -1.22
N ILE A 180 8.60 -2.57 -0.84
CA ILE A 180 8.37 -2.24 0.58
C ILE A 180 7.47 -3.26 1.30
N VAL A 181 6.63 -3.98 0.55
CA VAL A 181 5.80 -5.08 1.07
C VAL A 181 6.63 -6.25 1.62
N ILE A 182 7.94 -6.28 1.38
CA ILE A 182 8.85 -7.27 1.98
C ILE A 182 8.85 -7.22 3.50
N VAL A 183 8.50 -6.07 4.10
CA VAL A 183 8.32 -5.94 5.56
C VAL A 183 7.24 -6.93 6.05
N ASN A 184 6.13 -7.05 5.32
CA ASN A 184 5.04 -7.96 5.66
C ASN A 184 5.50 -9.42 5.58
N VAL A 185 6.27 -9.76 4.53
CA VAL A 185 6.83 -11.10 4.37
C VAL A 185 7.80 -11.42 5.50
N ALA A 186 8.67 -10.49 5.87
CA ALA A 186 9.65 -10.67 6.93
C ALA A 186 9.00 -10.83 8.32
N LEU A 187 7.88 -10.15 8.56
CA LEU A 187 7.12 -10.25 9.81
C LEU A 187 6.13 -11.42 9.83
N SER A 188 5.82 -12.02 8.68
CA SER A 188 4.87 -13.13 8.57
C SER A 188 5.14 -14.31 9.53
N PRO A 189 6.39 -14.73 9.82
CA PRO A 189 6.64 -15.76 10.81
C PRO A 189 6.26 -15.32 12.23
N ALA A 190 6.51 -14.06 12.60
CA ALA A 190 6.12 -13.52 13.89
C ALA A 190 4.60 -13.44 14.02
N PHE A 191 3.90 -13.03 12.96
CA PHE A 191 2.44 -13.06 12.91
C PHE A 191 1.91 -14.48 13.05
N ALA A 192 2.49 -15.46 12.35
CA ALA A 192 2.09 -16.86 12.46
C ALA A 192 2.31 -17.40 13.88
N LEU A 193 3.41 -17.04 14.54
CA LEU A 193 3.66 -17.39 15.94
C LEU A 193 2.65 -16.74 16.90
N ALA A 194 2.29 -15.47 16.69
CA ALA A 194 1.26 -14.80 17.49
C ALA A 194 -0.11 -15.48 17.34
N VAL A 195 -0.46 -15.90 16.13
CA VAL A 195 -1.68 -16.68 15.83
C VAL A 195 -1.62 -18.05 16.50
N LEU A 196 -0.52 -18.80 16.36
CA LEU A 196 -0.33 -20.11 16.99
C LEU A 196 -0.39 -20.05 18.52
N ALA A 197 0.13 -18.98 19.11
CA ALA A 197 0.07 -18.73 20.54
C ALA A 197 -1.30 -18.20 21.01
N GLY A 198 -2.22 -17.89 20.08
CA GLY A 198 -3.52 -17.30 20.41
C GLY A 198 -3.42 -15.90 21.05
N SER A 199 -2.34 -15.16 20.79
CA SER A 199 -2.09 -13.85 21.43
C SER A 199 -2.49 -12.68 20.54
N GLU A 200 -3.70 -12.15 20.75
CA GLU A 200 -4.21 -11.00 20.00
C GLU A 200 -3.38 -9.74 20.23
N ALA A 201 -2.94 -9.50 21.47
CA ALA A 201 -2.11 -8.36 21.81
C ALA A 201 -0.77 -8.40 21.07
N ALA A 202 -0.15 -9.59 20.94
CA ALA A 202 1.07 -9.75 20.15
C ALA A 202 0.80 -9.51 18.66
N TYR A 203 -0.32 -10.02 18.14
CA TYR A 203 -0.73 -9.81 16.75
C TYR A 203 -0.95 -8.32 16.44
N GLN A 204 -1.74 -7.61 17.24
CA GLN A 204 -1.98 -6.16 17.09
C GLN A 204 -0.70 -5.35 17.29
N GLY A 205 0.15 -5.74 18.25
CA GLY A 205 1.47 -5.14 18.44
C GLY A 205 2.34 -5.26 17.18
N LEU A 206 2.31 -6.42 16.52
CA LEU A 206 3.00 -6.63 15.25
C LEU A 206 2.41 -5.80 14.11
N GLU A 207 1.09 -5.60 14.04
CA GLU A 207 0.47 -4.70 13.05
C GLU A 207 0.96 -3.25 13.22
N ILE A 208 1.03 -2.77 14.47
CA ILE A 208 1.55 -1.44 14.79
C ILE A 208 3.02 -1.33 14.38
N VAL A 209 3.85 -2.31 14.76
CA VAL A 209 5.28 -2.35 14.37
C VAL A 209 5.43 -2.36 12.86
N MET A 210 4.66 -3.18 12.15
CA MET A 210 4.66 -3.27 10.69
C MET A 210 4.30 -1.94 10.03
N LEU A 211 3.26 -1.25 10.53
CA LEU A 211 2.84 0.06 10.05
C LEU A 211 3.95 1.11 10.22
N PHE A 212 4.49 1.26 11.44
CA PHE A 212 5.54 2.22 11.71
C PHE A 212 6.82 1.91 10.93
N TRP A 213 7.17 0.63 10.80
CA TRP A 213 8.35 0.21 10.05
C TRP A 213 8.19 0.50 8.56
N THR A 214 7.04 0.18 7.97
CA THR A 214 6.73 0.44 6.57
C THR A 214 6.73 1.95 6.28
N LEU A 215 6.09 2.75 7.12
CA LEU A 215 6.09 4.21 6.96
C LEU A 215 7.48 4.82 7.14
N GLY A 216 8.22 4.39 8.16
CA GLY A 216 9.57 4.90 8.44
C GLY A 216 10.57 4.53 7.35
N LEU A 217 10.60 3.25 6.95
CA LEU A 217 11.44 2.75 5.86
C LEU A 217 11.07 3.42 4.54
N GLY A 218 9.78 3.48 4.22
CA GLY A 218 9.30 4.13 3.01
C GLY A 218 9.70 5.60 2.97
N ALA A 219 9.52 6.34 4.07
CA ALA A 219 9.83 7.77 4.13
C ALA A 219 11.33 8.01 4.00
N TYR A 220 12.15 7.17 4.62
CA TYR A 220 13.60 7.20 4.48
C TYR A 220 14.02 6.98 3.03
N LEU A 221 13.55 5.88 2.41
CA LEU A 221 13.90 5.53 1.04
C LEU A 221 13.41 6.57 0.04
N LEU A 222 12.16 7.02 0.17
CA LEU A 222 11.58 8.07 -0.68
C LEU A 222 12.38 9.38 -0.55
N GLY A 223 12.72 9.78 0.68
CA GLY A 223 13.53 10.96 0.92
C GLY A 223 14.91 10.88 0.25
N ARG A 224 15.56 9.71 0.31
CA ARG A 224 16.83 9.45 -0.36
C ARG A 224 16.72 9.44 -1.89
N MET A 225 15.72 8.77 -2.44
CA MET A 225 15.56 8.56 -3.89
C MET A 225 15.09 9.82 -4.63
N GLU A 226 14.27 10.63 -3.98
CA GLU A 226 13.64 11.81 -4.57
C GLU A 226 14.16 13.13 -3.97
N SER A 227 15.21 13.07 -3.13
CA SER A 227 15.83 14.22 -2.47
C SER A 227 14.83 15.10 -1.70
N ILE A 228 13.88 14.45 -1.03
CA ILE A 228 12.84 15.11 -0.24
C ILE A 228 13.21 15.03 1.24
N ALA A 229 13.03 16.12 1.99
CA ALA A 229 13.19 16.08 3.45
C ALA A 229 12.28 15.01 4.07
N THR A 230 12.78 14.27 5.07
CA THR A 230 12.09 13.10 5.65
C THR A 230 10.65 13.37 6.09
N ALA A 231 10.38 14.52 6.72
CA ALA A 231 9.02 14.89 7.14
C ALA A 231 8.04 15.03 5.95
N ARG A 232 8.52 15.56 4.82
CA ARG A 232 7.73 15.68 3.57
C ARG A 232 7.55 14.32 2.91
N ALA A 233 8.57 13.46 2.93
CA ALA A 233 8.48 12.09 2.42
C ALA A 233 7.49 11.25 3.23
N PHE A 234 7.51 11.38 4.57
CA PHE A 234 6.53 10.77 5.46
C PHE A 234 5.11 11.25 5.14
N ALA A 235 4.91 12.57 5.04
CA ALA A 235 3.60 13.13 4.68
C ALA A 235 3.12 12.62 3.31
N ALA A 236 4.01 12.50 2.33
CA ALA A 236 3.66 11.98 1.02
C ALA A 236 3.16 10.52 1.08
N LEU A 237 3.85 9.66 1.84
CA LEU A 237 3.42 8.28 2.05
C LEU A 237 2.10 8.20 2.82
N PHE A 238 2.01 8.91 3.94
CA PHE A 238 0.83 8.91 4.79
C PHE A 238 -0.42 9.37 4.00
N PHE A 239 -0.34 10.51 3.30
CA PHE A 239 -1.48 10.98 2.50
C PHE A 239 -1.78 10.06 1.33
N SER A 240 -0.78 9.45 0.70
CA SER A 240 -1.03 8.50 -0.39
C SER A 240 -1.76 7.24 0.07
N MET A 241 -1.41 6.70 1.24
CA MET A 241 -2.09 5.56 1.85
C MET A 241 -3.51 5.94 2.31
N LEU A 242 -3.68 7.12 2.90
CA LEU A 242 -5.00 7.64 3.29
C LEU A 242 -5.92 7.80 2.07
N CYS A 243 -5.43 8.40 0.98
CA CYS A 243 -6.19 8.52 -0.27
C CYS A 243 -6.55 7.15 -0.86
N GLN A 244 -5.62 6.20 -0.83
CA GLN A 244 -5.90 4.83 -1.28
C GLN A 244 -7.02 4.18 -0.45
N LEU A 245 -6.95 4.27 0.88
CA LEU A 245 -7.97 3.72 1.79
C LEU A 245 -9.35 4.36 1.55
N LEU A 246 -9.39 5.69 1.42
CA LEU A 246 -10.62 6.41 1.10
C LEU A 246 -11.17 6.06 -0.28
N LEU A 247 -10.31 5.80 -1.27
CA LEU A 247 -10.73 5.36 -2.59
C LEU A 247 -11.35 3.97 -2.52
N VAL A 248 -10.75 3.03 -1.79
CA VAL A 248 -11.32 1.68 -1.64
C VAL A 248 -12.70 1.73 -0.96
N ALA A 249 -12.84 2.53 0.11
CA ALA A 249 -14.13 2.77 0.75
C ALA A 249 -15.15 3.40 -0.23
N SER A 250 -14.70 4.36 -1.04
CA SER A 250 -15.52 5.01 -2.07
C SER A 250 -16.00 4.03 -3.16
N LEU A 251 -15.12 3.14 -3.62
CA LEU A 251 -15.46 2.11 -4.61
C LEU A 251 -16.47 1.11 -4.05
N HIS A 252 -16.41 0.79 -2.75
CA HIS A 252 -17.43 -0.01 -2.10
C HIS A 252 -18.79 0.69 -2.06
N LEU A 253 -18.83 1.97 -1.65
CA LEU A 253 -20.07 2.75 -1.62
C LEU A 253 -20.70 2.94 -3.01
N ALA A 254 -19.87 3.00 -4.04
CA ALA A 254 -20.31 3.01 -5.43
C ALA A 254 -20.82 1.64 -5.93
N GLY A 255 -20.69 0.56 -5.15
CA GLY A 255 -21.10 -0.79 -5.50
C GLY A 255 -20.12 -1.55 -6.39
N ILE A 256 -18.88 -1.06 -6.53
CA ILE A 256 -17.85 -1.69 -7.37
C ILE A 256 -17.09 -2.77 -6.60
N VAL A 257 -16.74 -2.49 -5.34
CA VAL A 257 -16.03 -3.45 -4.48
C VAL A 257 -17.05 -4.18 -3.58
N PRO A 258 -17.14 -5.52 -3.67
CA PRO A 258 -17.99 -6.32 -2.78
C PRO A 258 -17.63 -6.11 -1.30
N LYS A 259 -18.64 -6.18 -0.42
CA LYS A 259 -18.47 -5.98 1.03
C LYS A 259 -17.41 -6.90 1.63
N ASP A 260 -17.40 -8.16 1.23
CA ASP A 260 -16.46 -9.16 1.77
C ASP A 260 -15.02 -8.90 1.32
N ILE A 261 -14.84 -8.37 0.10
CA ILE A 261 -13.53 -7.94 -0.39
C ILE A 261 -13.08 -6.69 0.35
N LEU A 262 -13.95 -5.72 0.60
CA LEU A 262 -13.62 -4.54 1.41
C LEU A 262 -13.19 -4.96 2.82
N LYS A 263 -13.99 -5.79 3.50
CA LYS A 263 -13.67 -6.31 4.83
C LYS A 263 -12.30 -6.98 4.84
N ALA A 264 -12.04 -7.86 3.88
CA ALA A 264 -10.78 -8.58 3.76
C ALA A 264 -9.61 -7.61 3.53
N LEU A 265 -9.75 -6.63 2.63
CA LEU A 265 -8.72 -5.62 2.38
C LEU A 265 -8.43 -4.71 3.57
N MET A 266 -9.42 -4.46 4.44
CA MET A 266 -9.26 -3.66 5.66
C MET A 266 -8.72 -4.46 6.85
N SER A 267 -8.74 -5.80 6.76
CA SER A 267 -8.19 -6.72 7.76
C SER A 267 -6.78 -7.22 7.46
N VAL A 268 -6.21 -6.77 6.33
CA VAL A 268 -4.91 -7.18 5.79
C VAL A 268 -3.91 -6.05 5.91
#